data_AF-A0A920WR69-F1
#
_entry.id   AF-A0A920WR69-F1
#
_cell.length_a   1.000
_cell.length_b   1.000
_cell.length_c   1.000
_cell.angle_alpha   90.00
_cell.angle_beta   90.00
_cell.angle_gamma   90.00
#
_symmetry.space_group_name_H-M   'P 1'
#
loop_
_entity.id
_entity.type
_entity.pdbx_description
1 polymer ?
#
loop_
_entity_poly.entity_id
_entity_poly.type
_entity_poly.pdbx_seq_one_letter_code
_entity_poly.pdbx_strand_id
1 'polypeptide(L)'
;MATLTAQFVEKIVGTQAQILDTRKTTPGWRVLEKYAVACGGGTNHRVGLYDQLMIKDNHLAVVGGDVAEAMRLAREASPELKIEVEADTVDQAQTAAVAGADIILLDNMNCDELREAIRRIDGRARIEASGGVTLETVREIAETGVDFISVGALTHSASSVDIALDIDPVA
;
A
#
# COMPACT_ATOMS: atom_id res chain seq x y z
N MET A 1 6.23 0.64 -16.07
CA MET A 1 5.83 0.12 -14.73
C MET A 1 7.02 -0.51 -14.03
N ALA A 2 7.53 -1.67 -14.46
CA ALA A 2 8.70 -2.32 -13.85
C ALA A 2 9.90 -1.37 -13.61
N THR A 3 10.26 -0.57 -14.61
CA THR A 3 11.33 0.44 -14.50
C THR A 3 11.07 1.48 -13.41
N LEU A 4 9.84 2.00 -13.31
CA LEU A 4 9.48 2.98 -12.28
C LEU A 4 9.49 2.33 -10.90
N THR A 5 8.95 1.11 -10.77
CA THR A 5 8.99 0.35 -9.52
C THR A 5 10.43 0.13 -9.05
N ALA A 6 11.33 -0.27 -9.94
CA ALA A 6 12.74 -0.45 -9.61
C ALA A 6 13.40 0.85 -9.09
N GLN A 7 13.02 2.02 -9.63
CA GLN A 7 13.49 3.30 -9.11
C GLN A 7 13.02 3.57 -7.67
N PHE A 8 11.76 3.26 -7.35
CA PHE A 8 11.26 3.38 -5.98
C PHE A 8 11.94 2.39 -5.02
N VAL A 9 12.13 1.13 -5.45
CA VAL A 9 12.81 0.09 -4.67
C VAL A 9 14.25 0.50 -4.37
N GLU A 10 14.98 1.00 -5.38
CA GLU A 10 16.36 1.49 -5.21
C GLU A 10 16.43 2.63 -4.19
N LYS A 11 15.46 3.56 -4.21
CA LYS A 11 15.44 4.70 -3.27
C LYS A 11 15.36 4.27 -1.81
N ILE A 12 14.74 3.13 -1.51
CA ILE A 12 14.54 2.66 -0.13
C ILE A 12 15.56 1.61 0.31
N VAL A 13 16.60 1.34 -0.49
CA VAL A 13 17.69 0.43 -0.12
C VAL A 13 18.32 0.85 1.22
N GLY A 14 18.51 -0.14 2.09
CA GLY A 14 19.00 0.06 3.46
C GLY A 14 17.90 0.26 4.51
N THR A 15 16.63 0.33 4.10
CA THR A 15 15.47 0.31 5.01
C THR A 15 14.81 -1.08 5.01
N GLN A 16 13.83 -1.29 5.89
CA GLN A 16 13.03 -2.53 5.92
C GLN A 16 11.73 -2.43 5.10
N ALA A 17 11.41 -1.24 4.60
CA ALA A 17 10.16 -1.00 3.89
C ALA A 17 10.11 -1.79 2.56
N GLN A 18 8.90 -2.13 2.13
CA GLN A 18 8.64 -2.69 0.81
C GLN A 18 7.70 -1.78 0.02
N ILE A 19 7.97 -1.62 -1.27
CA ILE A 19 7.11 -0.84 -2.17
C ILE A 19 5.92 -1.70 -2.61
N LEU A 20 4.71 -1.21 -2.38
CA LEU A 20 3.47 -1.86 -2.78
C LEU A 20 2.81 -1.18 -3.98
N ASP A 21 2.19 -1.99 -4.84
CA ASP A 21 1.23 -1.51 -5.83
C ASP A 21 -0.16 -1.24 -5.23
N THR A 22 -1.12 -0.88 -6.08
CA THR A 22 -2.51 -0.69 -5.67
C THR A 22 -3.48 -1.33 -6.67
N ARG A 23 -4.78 -1.15 -6.44
CA ARG A 23 -5.83 -1.49 -7.41
C ARG A 23 -6.12 -0.37 -8.42
N LYS A 24 -5.36 0.74 -8.42
CA LYS A 24 -5.46 1.83 -9.39
C LYS A 24 -4.79 1.44 -10.71
N THR A 25 -5.30 0.38 -11.33
CA THR A 25 -4.76 -0.25 -12.54
C THR A 25 -5.58 0.09 -13.77
N THR A 26 -4.99 -0.01 -14.96
CA THR A 26 -5.77 0.09 -16.21
C THR A 26 -6.86 -0.99 -16.24
N PRO A 27 -8.11 -0.65 -16.56
CA PRO A 27 -9.21 -1.62 -16.62
C PRO A 27 -8.87 -2.82 -17.52
N GLY A 28 -9.04 -4.04 -16.98
CA GLY A 28 -8.74 -5.30 -17.66
C GLY A 28 -7.28 -5.78 -17.57
N TRP A 29 -6.34 -4.93 -17.15
CA TRP A 29 -4.89 -5.22 -17.22
C TRP A 29 -4.25 -5.52 -15.87
N ARG A 30 -5.03 -5.60 -14.79
CA ARG A 30 -4.54 -5.70 -13.42
C ARG A 30 -3.47 -6.77 -13.21
N VAL A 31 -3.68 -7.98 -13.72
CA VAL A 31 -2.72 -9.08 -13.56
C VAL A 31 -1.38 -8.74 -14.22
N LEU A 32 -1.43 -8.16 -15.42
CA LEU A 32 -0.24 -7.74 -16.17
C LEU A 32 0.50 -6.62 -15.43
N GLU A 33 -0.21 -5.61 -14.93
CA GLU A 33 0.40 -4.47 -14.25
C GLU A 33 1.01 -4.86 -12.90
N LYS A 34 0.32 -5.69 -12.11
CA LYS A 34 0.87 -6.28 -10.87
C LYS A 34 2.09 -7.15 -11.16
N TYR A 35 2.06 -7.94 -12.22
CA TYR A 35 3.23 -8.70 -12.66
C TYR A 35 4.41 -7.77 -13.03
N ALA A 36 4.14 -6.65 -13.72
CA ALA A 36 5.17 -5.67 -14.05
C ALA A 36 5.76 -5.00 -12.80
N VAL A 37 4.96 -4.71 -11.77
CA VAL A 37 5.45 -4.23 -10.46
C VAL A 37 6.38 -5.27 -9.83
N ALA A 38 5.95 -6.53 -9.77
CA ALA A 38 6.79 -7.61 -9.23
C ALA A 38 8.12 -7.76 -9.99
N CYS A 39 8.11 -7.62 -11.33
CA CYS A 39 9.35 -7.62 -12.14
C CYS A 39 10.30 -6.46 -11.79
N GLY A 40 9.77 -5.33 -11.31
CA GLY A 40 10.56 -4.20 -10.84
C GLY A 40 11.03 -4.32 -9.39
N GLY A 41 10.78 -5.44 -8.70
CA GLY A 41 11.15 -5.65 -7.31
C GLY A 41 10.12 -5.13 -6.29
N GLY A 42 8.98 -4.59 -6.75
CA GLY A 42 7.87 -4.24 -5.87
C GLY A 42 7.13 -5.49 -5.37
N THR A 43 6.31 -5.32 -4.35
CA THR A 43 5.44 -6.37 -3.81
C THR A 43 3.99 -6.05 -4.12
N ASN A 44 3.20 -7.08 -4.42
CA ASN A 44 1.79 -6.88 -4.71
C ASN A 44 1.01 -6.70 -3.40
N HIS A 45 0.26 -5.60 -3.29
CA HIS A 45 -0.88 -5.51 -2.38
C HIS A 45 -1.98 -6.48 -2.84
N ARG A 46 -3.13 -6.51 -2.17
CA ARG A 46 -4.27 -7.35 -2.56
C ARG A 46 -4.63 -7.21 -4.04
N VAL A 47 -4.97 -8.32 -4.66
CA VAL A 47 -5.33 -8.41 -6.07
C VAL A 47 -6.70 -7.79 -6.31
N GLY A 48 -7.65 -7.99 -5.40
CA GLY A 48 -9.04 -7.61 -5.59
C GLY A 48 -9.75 -7.24 -4.29
N LEU A 49 -11.07 -7.41 -4.30
CA LEU A 49 -11.93 -7.23 -3.12
C LEU A 49 -12.19 -8.54 -2.37
N TYR A 50 -11.62 -9.65 -2.85
CA TYR A 50 -11.96 -11.01 -2.42
C TYR A 50 -10.85 -11.68 -1.60
N ASP A 51 -9.63 -11.13 -1.60
CA ASP A 51 -8.43 -11.77 -1.05
C ASP A 51 -7.89 -11.10 0.22
N GLN A 52 -8.38 -9.91 0.56
CA GLN A 52 -8.09 -9.20 1.81
C GLN A 52 -9.18 -8.17 2.10
N LEU A 53 -9.64 -8.13 3.35
CA LEU A 53 -10.54 -7.10 3.83
C LEU A 53 -9.76 -5.81 4.06
N MET A 54 -10.30 -4.68 3.60
CA MET A 54 -9.73 -3.36 3.83
C MET A 54 -10.84 -2.42 4.24
N ILE A 55 -10.86 -2.09 5.52
CA ILE A 55 -11.77 -1.14 6.13
C ILE A 55 -11.26 0.27 5.77
N LYS A 56 -12.18 1.13 5.35
CA LYS A 56 -11.92 2.51 4.92
C LYS A 56 -12.89 3.45 5.62
N ASP A 57 -12.63 4.75 5.52
CA ASP A 57 -13.51 5.85 5.91
C ASP A 57 -15.02 5.58 5.71
N ASN A 58 -15.42 5.13 4.53
CA ASN A 58 -16.81 4.89 4.18
C ASN A 58 -17.41 3.70 4.93
N HIS A 59 -16.61 2.68 5.24
CA HIS A 59 -17.06 1.55 6.06
C HIS A 59 -17.20 1.96 7.53
N LEU A 60 -16.26 2.77 8.03
CA LEU A 60 -16.34 3.34 9.37
C LEU A 60 -17.58 4.21 9.51
N ALA A 61 -17.90 5.04 8.51
CA ALA A 61 -19.09 5.89 8.52
C ALA A 61 -20.40 5.08 8.69
N VAL A 62 -20.49 3.87 8.14
CA VAL A 62 -21.67 2.99 8.28
C VAL A 62 -21.88 2.51 9.71
N VAL A 63 -20.80 2.36 10.50
CA VAL A 63 -20.86 1.95 11.90
C VAL A 63 -20.66 3.13 12.87
N GLY A 64 -20.88 4.37 12.40
CA GLY A 64 -20.79 5.56 13.25
C GLY A 64 -19.37 5.99 13.60
N GLY A 65 -18.36 5.57 12.84
CA GLY A 65 -16.95 5.88 13.07
C GLY A 65 -16.24 4.91 14.03
N ASP A 66 -16.92 3.87 14.51
CA ASP A 66 -16.35 2.92 15.46
C ASP A 66 -15.44 1.89 14.76
N VAL A 67 -14.13 2.11 14.87
CA VAL A 67 -13.11 1.21 14.32
C VAL A 67 -13.18 -0.19 14.95
N ALA A 68 -13.45 -0.29 16.25
CA ALA A 68 -13.49 -1.58 16.94
C ALA A 68 -14.70 -2.41 16.49
N GLU A 69 -15.85 -1.75 16.32
CA GLU A 69 -17.05 -2.41 15.78
C GLU A 69 -16.87 -2.84 14.32
N ALA A 70 -16.28 -1.99 13.47
CA ALA A 70 -15.96 -2.35 12.09
C ALA A 70 -15.04 -3.59 12.03
N MET A 71 -14.01 -3.61 12.88
CA MET A 71 -13.09 -4.76 13.02
C MET A 71 -13.79 -6.03 13.47
N ARG A 72 -14.68 -5.94 14.48
CA ARG A 72 -15.48 -7.07 14.97
C ARG A 72 -16.33 -7.67 13.86
N LEU A 73 -17.10 -6.83 13.15
CA LEU A 73 -17.97 -7.26 12.05
C LEU A 73 -17.17 -7.87 10.88
N ALA A 74 -16.03 -7.26 10.52
CA ALA A 74 -15.14 -7.78 9.48
C ALA A 74 -14.59 -9.16 9.84
N ARG A 75 -14.15 -9.35 11.10
CA ARG A 75 -13.62 -10.62 11.57
C ARG A 75 -14.69 -11.72 11.67
N GLU A 76 -15.92 -11.37 12.05
CA GLU A 76 -17.05 -12.30 12.04
C GLU A 76 -17.44 -12.73 10.62
N ALA A 77 -17.38 -11.81 9.66
CA ALA A 77 -17.76 -12.10 8.27
C ALA A 77 -16.74 -12.95 7.52
N SER A 78 -15.43 -12.80 7.79
CA SER A 78 -14.37 -13.55 7.12
C SER A 78 -13.17 -13.79 8.05
N PRO A 79 -13.26 -14.76 8.96
CA PRO A 79 -12.23 -14.98 9.99
C PRO A 79 -10.86 -15.34 9.43
N GLU A 80 -10.81 -15.98 8.26
CA GLU A 80 -9.60 -16.44 7.58
C GLU A 80 -8.84 -15.37 6.79
N LEU A 81 -9.51 -14.25 6.45
CA LEU A 81 -8.89 -13.18 5.67
C LEU A 81 -8.13 -12.22 6.58
N LYS A 82 -7.02 -11.67 6.06
CA LYS A 82 -6.37 -10.54 6.70
C LYS A 82 -7.28 -9.32 6.65
N ILE A 83 -7.22 -8.51 7.71
CA ILE A 83 -7.95 -7.25 7.83
C ILE A 83 -6.95 -6.12 7.90
N GLU A 84 -7.04 -5.23 6.93
CA GLU A 84 -6.35 -3.96 6.89
C GLU A 84 -7.31 -2.82 7.25
N VAL A 85 -6.84 -1.84 8.01
CA VAL A 85 -7.61 -0.64 8.36
C VAL A 85 -6.88 0.59 7.86
N GLU A 86 -7.56 1.39 7.05
CA GLU A 86 -7.12 2.74 6.70
C GLU A 86 -7.45 3.69 7.85
N ALA A 87 -6.42 4.38 8.36
CA ALA A 87 -6.51 5.34 9.44
C ALA A 87 -5.98 6.69 8.98
N ASP A 88 -6.78 7.74 9.19
CA ASP A 88 -6.42 9.13 8.87
C ASP A 88 -5.80 9.87 10.07
N THR A 89 -5.85 9.27 11.26
CA THR A 89 -5.36 9.84 12.52
C THR A 89 -4.61 8.79 13.34
N VAL A 90 -3.64 9.26 14.14
CA VAL A 90 -2.87 8.42 15.06
C VAL A 90 -3.77 7.67 16.04
N ASP A 91 -4.85 8.30 16.51
CA ASP A 91 -5.79 7.69 17.46
C ASP A 91 -6.62 6.56 16.81
N GLN A 92 -7.03 6.70 15.55
CA GLN A 92 -7.65 5.62 14.79
C GLN A 92 -6.67 4.46 14.60
N ALA A 93 -5.42 4.75 14.24
CA ALA A 93 -4.37 3.73 14.08
C ALA A 93 -4.15 2.95 15.39
N GLN A 94 -4.07 3.65 16.53
CA GLN A 94 -3.97 3.01 17.84
C GLN A 94 -5.20 2.13 18.14
N THR A 95 -6.40 2.61 17.83
CA THR A 95 -7.65 1.85 18.04
C THR A 95 -7.69 0.59 17.18
N ALA A 96 -7.32 0.68 15.90
CA ALA A 96 -7.22 -0.46 14.99
C ALA A 96 -6.20 -1.50 15.48
N ALA A 97 -5.06 -1.04 16.00
CA ALA A 97 -4.04 -1.91 16.57
C ALA A 97 -4.55 -2.69 17.80
N VAL A 98 -5.26 -2.02 18.71
CA VAL A 98 -5.87 -2.66 19.88
C VAL A 98 -6.98 -3.62 19.47
N ALA A 99 -7.73 -3.31 18.42
CA ALA A 99 -8.78 -4.17 17.86
C ALA A 99 -8.23 -5.37 17.05
N GLY A 100 -6.91 -5.48 16.88
CA GLY A 100 -6.28 -6.63 16.22
C GLY A 100 -6.28 -6.58 14.70
N ALA A 101 -6.13 -5.39 14.11
CA ALA A 101 -5.85 -5.25 12.68
C ALA A 101 -4.54 -5.96 12.30
N ASP A 102 -4.52 -6.67 11.17
CA ASP A 102 -3.31 -7.32 10.67
C ASP A 102 -2.34 -6.30 10.05
N ILE A 103 -2.90 -5.31 9.37
CA ILE A 103 -2.19 -4.20 8.71
C ILE A 103 -2.94 -2.90 9.00
N ILE A 104 -2.20 -1.81 9.22
CA ILE A 104 -2.75 -0.47 9.37
C ILE A 104 -2.13 0.42 8.30
N LEU A 105 -2.98 0.97 7.44
CA LEU A 105 -2.58 1.93 6.43
C LEU A 105 -2.78 3.34 6.99
N LEU A 106 -1.68 4.09 7.11
CA LEU A 106 -1.62 5.47 7.56
C LEU A 106 -1.75 6.38 6.34
N ASP A 107 -2.92 6.99 6.15
CA ASP A 107 -3.24 7.77 4.95
C ASP A 107 -2.87 9.25 5.11
N ASN A 108 -2.05 9.76 4.19
CA ASN A 108 -1.64 11.16 4.09
C ASN A 108 -1.00 11.77 5.36
N MET A 109 -0.43 10.93 6.23
CA MET A 109 0.31 11.36 7.41
C MET A 109 1.72 11.83 7.06
N ASN A 110 2.19 12.88 7.73
CA ASN A 110 3.59 13.32 7.61
C ASN A 110 4.54 12.41 8.42
N CYS A 111 5.85 12.54 8.20
CA CYS A 111 6.85 11.66 8.83
C CYS A 111 6.83 11.66 10.38
N ASP A 112 6.45 12.76 11.03
CA ASP A 112 6.37 12.81 12.49
C ASP A 112 5.12 12.09 13.01
N GLU A 113 3.99 12.24 12.30
CA GLU A 113 2.76 11.49 12.56
C GLU A 113 2.97 9.98 12.34
N LEU A 114 3.69 9.59 11.27
CA LEU A 114 4.04 8.20 11.01
C LEU A 114 4.84 7.61 12.18
N ARG A 115 5.89 8.29 12.65
CA ARG A 115 6.70 7.82 13.79
C ARG A 115 5.88 7.70 15.07
N GLU A 116 5.01 8.67 15.34
CA GLU A 116 4.13 8.62 16.50
C GLU A 116 3.11 7.46 16.39
N ALA A 117 2.50 7.24 15.23
CA ALA A 117 1.62 6.11 14.98
C ALA A 117 2.35 4.77 15.17
N ILE A 118 3.55 4.61 14.60
CA ILE A 118 4.39 3.42 14.79
C ILE A 118 4.63 3.15 16.28
N ARG A 119 4.99 4.19 17.04
CA ARG A 119 5.22 4.09 18.49
C ARG A 119 3.95 3.65 19.25
N ARG A 120 2.77 4.13 18.85
CA ARG A 120 1.51 3.77 19.51
C ARG A 120 0.97 2.39 19.11
N ILE A 121 1.21 1.97 17.88
CA ILE A 121 0.86 0.63 17.38
C ILE A 121 1.70 -0.42 18.14
N ASP A 122 2.96 -0.11 18.46
CA ASP A 122 3.81 -0.91 19.36
C ASP A 122 3.89 -2.39 18.91
N GLY A 123 4.14 -2.57 17.61
CA GLY A 123 4.34 -3.88 16.99
C GLY A 123 3.09 -4.77 16.89
N ARG A 124 1.89 -4.28 17.22
CA ARG A 124 0.64 -5.07 17.15
C ARG A 124 0.14 -5.34 15.73
N ALA A 125 0.54 -4.53 14.76
CA ALA A 125 0.15 -4.64 13.36
C ALA A 125 1.31 -4.23 12.45
N ARG A 126 1.28 -4.68 11.18
CA ARG A 126 2.18 -4.14 10.16
C ARG A 126 1.71 -2.76 9.71
N ILE A 127 2.64 -1.91 9.30
CA ILE A 127 2.36 -0.50 9.05
C ILE A 127 2.63 -0.15 7.60
N GLU A 128 1.61 0.37 6.93
CA GLU A 128 1.67 0.83 5.55
C GLU A 128 1.51 2.35 5.49
N ALA A 129 2.40 3.04 4.79
CA ALA A 129 2.22 4.46 4.45
C ALA A 129 1.60 4.61 3.07
N SER A 130 0.66 5.54 2.94
CA SER A 130 0.02 5.91 1.67
C SER A 130 -0.21 7.42 1.60
N GLY A 131 -0.36 7.94 0.38
CA GLY A 131 -0.69 9.34 0.14
C GLY A 131 0.47 10.12 -0.48
N GLY A 132 0.29 10.59 -1.72
CA GLY A 132 1.21 11.54 -2.36
C GLY A 132 2.69 11.11 -2.48
N VAL A 133 2.99 9.81 -2.39
CA VAL A 133 4.38 9.31 -2.40
C VAL A 133 5.06 9.55 -3.75
N THR A 134 6.26 10.14 -3.73
CA THR A 134 7.09 10.42 -4.90
C THR A 134 8.50 9.86 -4.74
N LEU A 135 9.33 9.91 -5.78
CA LEU A 135 10.73 9.46 -5.71
C LEU A 135 11.59 10.34 -4.78
N GLU A 136 11.16 11.56 -4.52
CA GLU A 136 11.80 12.51 -3.61
C GLU A 136 11.42 12.23 -2.16
N THR A 137 10.17 11.83 -1.89
CA THR A 137 9.66 11.65 -0.51
C THR A 137 9.77 10.23 0.01
N VAL A 138 9.78 9.22 -0.87
CA VAL A 138 9.70 7.79 -0.46
C VAL A 138 10.82 7.38 0.50
N ARG A 139 12.02 7.96 0.38
CA ARG A 139 13.15 7.63 1.24
C ARG A 139 12.88 8.03 2.69
N GLU A 140 12.44 9.27 2.90
CA GLU A 140 12.16 9.78 4.25
C GLU A 140 11.01 9.01 4.90
N ILE A 141 9.99 8.64 4.12
CA ILE A 141 8.89 7.79 4.57
C ILE A 141 9.43 6.42 5.00
N ALA A 142 10.28 5.77 4.20
CA ALA A 142 10.86 4.47 4.54
C ALA A 142 11.72 4.51 5.81
N GLU A 143 12.43 5.61 6.05
CA GLU A 143 13.25 5.82 7.25
C GLU A 143 12.42 6.06 8.53
N THR A 144 11.11 6.26 8.43
CA THR A 144 10.23 6.28 9.62
C THR A 144 10.11 4.92 10.30
N GLY A 145 10.36 3.83 9.55
CA GLY A 145 10.25 2.45 10.05
C GLY A 145 8.94 1.76 9.66
N VAL A 146 8.18 2.29 8.70
CA VAL A 146 7.03 1.56 8.13
C VAL A 146 7.47 0.27 7.42
N ASP A 147 6.60 -0.74 7.46
CA ASP A 147 6.80 -2.00 6.76
C ASP A 147 6.59 -1.87 5.24
N PHE A 148 5.66 -1.00 4.85
CA PHE A 148 5.16 -0.91 3.49
C PHE A 148 4.95 0.54 3.07
N ILE A 149 5.09 0.80 1.77
CA ILE A 149 4.74 2.08 1.16
C ILE A 149 3.95 1.82 -0.11
N SER A 150 2.68 2.21 -0.13
CA SER A 150 1.79 2.06 -1.28
C SER A 150 1.95 3.22 -2.26
N VAL A 151 2.28 2.90 -3.52
CA VAL A 151 2.53 3.89 -4.56
C VAL A 151 1.58 3.65 -5.73
N GLY A 152 0.47 4.41 -5.76
CA GLY A 152 -0.52 4.31 -6.85
C GLY A 152 0.06 4.62 -8.23
N ALA A 153 1.00 5.57 -8.31
CA ALA A 153 1.58 6.04 -9.56
C ALA A 153 2.30 4.93 -10.36
N LEU A 154 2.69 3.82 -9.70
CA LEU A 154 3.34 2.69 -10.36
C LEU A 154 2.48 2.07 -11.47
N THR A 155 1.16 2.09 -11.31
CA THR A 155 0.22 1.45 -12.24
C THR A 155 -0.56 2.47 -13.07
N HIS A 156 -1.01 3.60 -12.51
CA HIS A 156 -1.81 4.57 -13.26
C HIS A 156 -1.01 5.70 -13.95
N SER A 157 0.28 5.86 -13.64
CA SER A 157 1.08 7.00 -14.13
C SER A 157 2.47 6.62 -14.67
N ALA A 158 2.80 5.34 -14.73
CA ALA A 158 4.10 4.92 -15.26
C ALA A 158 4.15 5.14 -16.78
N SER A 159 5.20 5.82 -17.25
CA SER A 159 5.46 5.99 -18.68
C SER A 159 5.83 4.66 -19.34
N SER A 160 5.45 4.52 -20.62
CA SER A 160 5.91 3.44 -21.48
C SER A 160 7.40 3.58 -21.78
N VAL A 161 8.09 2.45 -21.93
CA VAL A 161 9.44 2.41 -22.48
C VAL A 161 9.40 2.62 -23.99
N ASP A 162 10.44 3.26 -24.53
CA ASP A 162 10.59 3.41 -25.98
C ASP A 162 11.07 2.10 -26.60
N ILE A 163 10.32 1.56 -27.56
CA ILE A 163 10.58 0.29 -28.23
C ILE A 163 10.33 0.47 -29.72
N ALA A 164 11.33 0.11 -30.53
CA ALA A 164 11.24 0.07 -31.98
C ALA A 164 11.56 -1.34 -32.51
N LEU A 165 11.01 -1.68 -33.68
CA LEU A 165 11.31 -2.90 -34.42
C LEU A 165 11.90 -2.52 -35.78
N ASP A 166 13.16 -2.89 -36.00
CA ASP A 166 13.82 -2.74 -37.31
C ASP A 166 13.69 -4.04 -38.11
N ILE A 167 13.38 -3.92 -39.41
CA ILE A 167 13.25 -5.05 -40.33
C ILE A 167 14.30 -4.91 -41.43
N ASP A 168 15.15 -5.91 -41.57
CA ASP A 168 16.09 -5.97 -42.70
C ASP A 168 15.35 -6.30 -44.01
N PRO A 169 15.66 -5.60 -45.11
CA PRO A 169 15.04 -5.88 -46.40
C PRO A 169 15.45 -7.27 -46.91
N VAL A 170 14.48 -8.02 -47.43
CA VAL A 170 14.73 -9.33 -48.08
C VAL A 170 15.42 -9.09 -49.42
N ALA A 171 16.57 -9.75 -49.63
CA ALA A 171 17.36 -9.71 -50.85
C ALA A 171 16.67 -10.40 -52.05
#